data_AF-A0A435GEP8-F1
#
_entry.id   AF-A0A435GEP8-F1
#
_cell.length_a   1.000
_cell.length_b   1.000
_cell.length_c   1.000
_cell.angle_alpha   90.00
_cell.angle_beta   90.00
_cell.angle_gamma   90.00
#
_symmetry.space_group_name_H-M   'P 1'
#
loop_
_entity.id
_entity.type
_entity.pdbx_description
1 polymer ?
#
loop_
_entity_poly.entity_id
_entity_poly.type
_entity_poly.pdbx_seq_one_letter_code
_entity_poly.pdbx_strand_id
1 'polypeptide(L)'
;MADDARQSLPDLDTPGPNRAEGLSETFDFFELLRRLEQRNGLFGHSGRPDREPARLGQHVRLAFSARDLVVFREARDAAPARVTVANFGLLGPEGPMPLHLTRWVLDRLSQRWFAGAEAQLTSDTTFVDFVNILQHRMIALYYRAWADAHPAVQAERAVGGRVRPA
;
A
#
# COMPACT_ATOMS: atom_id res chain seq x y z
N MET A 1 -38.17 -29.26 -26.10
CA MET A 1 -37.87 -29.83 -24.77
C MET A 1 -36.34 -29.87 -24.68
N ALA A 2 -35.72 -28.71 -24.44
CA ALA A 2 -35.34 -28.17 -23.14
C ALA A 2 -33.96 -28.71 -22.71
N ASP A 3 -32.91 -28.24 -23.40
CA ASP A 3 -31.51 -28.59 -23.11
C ASP A 3 -30.56 -27.40 -23.31
N ASP A 4 -30.96 -26.20 -22.85
CA ASP A 4 -30.02 -25.07 -22.77
C ASP A 4 -30.38 -24.08 -21.66
N ALA A 5 -30.45 -24.60 -20.42
CA ALA A 5 -30.62 -23.80 -19.22
C ALA A 5 -29.27 -23.43 -18.59
N ARG A 6 -28.26 -23.12 -19.40
CA ARG A 6 -27.08 -22.43 -18.89
C ARG A 6 -27.51 -20.99 -18.63
N GLN A 7 -27.47 -20.57 -17.36
CA GLN A 7 -27.56 -19.16 -17.03
C GLN A 7 -26.59 -18.40 -17.92
N SER A 8 -27.09 -17.45 -18.71
CA SER A 8 -26.27 -16.50 -19.42
C SER A 8 -25.30 -15.89 -18.41
N LEU A 9 -24.01 -16.05 -18.68
CA LEU A 9 -22.94 -15.46 -17.86
C LEU A 9 -23.34 -14.01 -17.60
N PRO A 10 -23.40 -13.54 -16.33
CA PRO A 10 -23.62 -12.12 -16.09
C PRO A 10 -22.59 -11.35 -16.91
N ASP A 11 -23.06 -10.30 -17.58
CA ASP A 11 -22.33 -9.45 -18.51
C ASP A 11 -21.13 -8.79 -17.79
N LEU A 12 -20.07 -9.57 -17.60
CA LEU A 12 -18.79 -9.17 -16.99
C LEU A 12 -17.89 -8.46 -18.01
N ASP A 13 -18.29 -8.44 -19.28
CA ASP A 13 -17.58 -7.78 -20.39
C ASP A 13 -17.98 -6.31 -20.55
N THR A 14 -18.97 -5.84 -19.79
CA THR A 14 -19.17 -4.39 -19.64
C THR A 14 -18.28 -3.93 -18.48
N PRO A 15 -17.11 -3.31 -18.73
CA PRO A 15 -16.44 -2.57 -17.67
C PRO A 15 -17.44 -1.53 -17.19
N GLY A 16 -17.99 -1.76 -15.99
CA GLY A 16 -18.83 -0.78 -15.31
C GLY A 16 -18.12 0.58 -15.37
N PRO A 17 -18.87 1.68 -15.52
CA PRO A 17 -18.31 2.98 -15.85
C PRO A 17 -17.14 3.24 -14.93
N ASN A 18 -15.99 3.50 -15.55
CA ASN A 18 -14.73 3.91 -14.95
C ASN A 18 -15.00 5.15 -14.10
N ARG A 19 -15.59 4.94 -12.92
CA ARG A 19 -15.89 5.98 -11.98
C ARG A 19 -14.57 6.16 -11.28
N ALA A 20 -13.93 7.27 -11.60
CA ALA A 20 -12.91 7.90 -10.76
C ALA A 20 -13.52 8.19 -9.37
N GLU A 21 -13.88 7.15 -8.62
CA GLU A 21 -13.98 7.22 -7.17
C GLU A 21 -12.57 7.54 -6.72
N GLY A 22 -12.40 8.77 -6.22
CA GLY A 22 -11.14 9.23 -5.67
C GLY A 22 -10.64 8.19 -4.68
N LEU A 23 -9.37 7.81 -4.80
CA LEU A 23 -8.76 6.91 -3.84
C LEU A 23 -8.77 7.63 -2.49
N SER A 24 -9.51 7.08 -1.53
CA SER A 24 -9.75 7.70 -0.23
C SER A 24 -9.09 6.89 0.88
N GLU A 25 -8.66 7.57 1.94
CA GLU A 25 -8.15 6.96 3.19
C GLU A 25 -9.22 6.16 3.96
N THR A 26 -10.47 6.15 3.47
CA THR A 26 -11.58 5.36 4.03
C THR A 26 -11.54 3.89 3.58
N PHE A 27 -10.85 3.59 2.47
CA PHE A 27 -10.70 2.22 2.02
C PHE A 27 -9.83 1.41 3.00
N ASP A 28 -10.05 0.10 3.02
CA ASP A 28 -9.16 -0.83 3.70
C ASP A 28 -7.85 -0.99 2.91
N PHE A 29 -6.77 -1.41 3.59
CA PHE A 29 -5.43 -1.57 3.01
C PHE A 29 -5.45 -2.39 1.72
N PHE A 30 -6.08 -3.57 1.74
CA PHE A 30 -6.11 -4.47 0.59
C PHE A 30 -6.91 -3.88 -0.58
N GLU A 31 -8.04 -3.24 -0.30
CA GLU A 31 -8.89 -2.63 -1.32
C GLU A 31 -8.22 -1.43 -1.99
N LEU A 32 -7.52 -0.59 -1.21
CA LEU A 32 -6.76 0.53 -1.76
C LEU A 32 -5.66 0.03 -2.70
N LEU A 33 -4.89 -0.99 -2.29
CA LEU A 33 -3.82 -1.54 -3.11
C LEU A 33 -4.36 -2.23 -4.36
N ARG A 34 -5.47 -2.97 -4.27
CA ARG A 34 -6.15 -3.58 -5.43
C ARG A 34 -6.55 -2.54 -6.47
N ARG A 35 -7.13 -1.41 -6.04
CA ARG A 35 -7.48 -0.30 -6.95
C ARG A 35 -6.25 0.40 -7.53
N LEU A 36 -5.17 0.53 -6.76
CA LEU A 36 -3.90 1.06 -7.27
C LEU A 36 -3.27 0.13 -8.33
N GLU A 37 -3.42 -1.19 -8.19
CA GLU A 37 -2.89 -2.13 -9.18
C GLU A 37 -3.55 -1.99 -10.55
N GLN A 38 -4.88 -1.79 -10.57
CA GLN A 38 -5.63 -1.59 -11.80
C GLN A 38 -5.19 -0.34 -12.57
N ARG A 39 -4.65 0.68 -11.88
CA ARG A 39 -4.23 1.94 -12.49
C ARG A 39 -2.76 1.93 -12.92
N ASN A 40 -1.87 1.44 -12.06
CA ASN A 40 -0.43 1.71 -12.15
C ASN A 40 0.46 0.44 -12.16
N GLY A 41 -0.12 -0.76 -12.27
CA GLY A 41 0.62 -2.03 -12.41
C GLY A 41 0.68 -2.89 -11.15
N LEU A 42 1.37 -4.03 -11.18
CA LEU A 42 1.34 -5.02 -10.09
C LEU A 42 2.39 -4.74 -8.99
N PHE A 43 2.00 -4.87 -7.72
CA PHE A 43 2.93 -4.79 -6.59
C PHE A 43 3.78 -6.05 -6.45
N GLY A 44 5.03 -5.91 -5.98
CA GLY A 44 5.91 -7.05 -5.66
C GLY A 44 6.36 -7.91 -6.87
N HIS A 45 6.10 -7.45 -8.09
CA HIS A 45 6.53 -8.10 -9.34
C HIS A 45 7.77 -7.41 -9.93
N SER A 46 7.91 -6.11 -9.71
CA SER A 46 9.08 -5.36 -10.10
C SER A 46 10.17 -5.47 -9.01
N GLY A 47 11.41 -5.66 -9.42
CA GLY A 47 12.52 -5.74 -8.46
C GLY A 47 12.95 -4.39 -7.88
N ARG A 48 12.46 -3.28 -8.45
CA ARG A 48 12.88 -1.90 -8.15
C ARG A 48 11.71 -1.10 -7.57
N PRO A 49 11.92 -0.34 -6.48
CA PRO A 49 10.86 0.43 -5.83
C PRO A 49 10.31 1.57 -6.70
N ASP A 50 11.07 2.03 -7.70
CA ASP A 50 10.64 3.07 -8.66
C ASP A 50 9.67 2.53 -9.71
N ARG A 51 9.61 1.21 -9.88
CA ARG A 51 8.69 0.52 -10.78
C ARG A 51 7.48 -0.03 -10.02
N GLU A 52 7.32 0.32 -8.75
CA GLU A 52 6.14 -0.02 -7.98
C GLU A 52 5.06 1.07 -8.16
N PRO A 53 3.77 0.70 -8.18
CA PRO A 53 2.65 1.63 -8.39
C PRO A 53 2.59 2.79 -7.38
N ALA A 54 3.03 2.52 -6.15
CA ALA A 54 3.08 3.48 -5.05
C ALA A 54 4.21 3.10 -4.09
N ARG A 55 4.81 4.10 -3.43
CA ARG A 55 5.73 3.88 -2.32
C ARG A 55 4.96 3.55 -1.05
N LEU A 56 5.27 2.40 -0.48
CA LEU A 56 4.66 1.90 0.75
C LEU A 56 5.61 2.19 1.92
N GLY A 57 5.09 2.72 3.01
CA GLY A 57 5.86 3.00 4.22
C GLY A 57 5.05 2.77 5.48
N GLN A 58 5.73 2.62 6.61
CA GLN A 58 5.08 2.40 7.90
C GLN A 58 4.77 3.73 8.60
N HIS A 59 3.69 3.74 9.39
CA HIS A 59 3.36 4.84 10.29
C HIS A 59 3.93 4.57 11.68
N VAL A 60 4.91 5.39 12.09
CA VAL A 60 5.53 5.31 13.42
C VAL A 60 4.59 5.89 14.46
N ARG A 61 4.24 5.10 15.49
CA ARG A 61 3.31 5.48 16.56
C ARG A 61 3.61 4.73 17.86
N LEU A 62 3.09 5.21 18.99
CA LEU A 62 3.19 4.52 20.29
C LEU A 62 1.88 3.89 20.76
N ALA A 63 0.76 4.22 20.11
CA ALA A 63 -0.55 3.69 20.44
C ALA A 63 -1.04 2.74 19.34
N PHE A 64 -1.94 1.83 19.72
CA PHE A 64 -2.65 0.96 18.79
C PHE A 64 -3.39 1.82 17.76
N SER A 65 -3.32 1.44 16.49
CA SER A 65 -4.08 2.13 15.44
C SER A 65 -5.44 1.49 15.30
N ALA A 66 -6.49 2.30 15.19
CA ALA A 66 -7.83 1.82 14.87
C ALA A 66 -8.04 1.57 13.36
N ARG A 67 -7.07 1.96 12.53
CA ARG A 67 -7.12 1.83 11.07
C ARG A 67 -5.82 1.28 10.52
N ASP A 68 -5.93 0.49 9.46
CA ASP A 68 -4.79 -0.10 8.76
C ASP A 68 -4.09 0.90 7.84
N LEU A 69 -4.85 1.83 7.26
CA LEU A 69 -4.34 2.93 6.44
C LEU A 69 -4.39 4.24 7.21
N VAL A 70 -3.26 4.96 7.21
CA VAL A 70 -3.13 6.23 7.94
C VAL A 70 -3.09 7.41 6.99
N VAL A 71 -2.32 7.30 5.91
CA VAL A 71 -2.17 8.39 4.94
C VAL A 71 -2.12 7.81 3.54
N PHE A 72 -2.90 8.40 2.64
CA PHE A 72 -2.78 8.18 1.21
C PHE A 72 -2.53 9.49 0.48
N ARG A 73 -1.45 9.55 -0.29
CA ARG A 73 -1.13 10.68 -1.16
C ARG A 73 -1.07 10.19 -2.60
N GLU A 74 -1.96 10.71 -3.44
CA GLU A 74 -1.92 10.46 -4.87
C GLU A 74 -0.62 10.96 -5.49
N ALA A 75 -0.23 10.34 -6.61
CA ALA A 75 0.90 10.80 -7.40
C ALA A 75 0.64 12.22 -7.90
N ARG A 76 1.65 13.09 -7.79
CA ARG A 76 1.68 14.42 -8.43
C ARG A 76 2.87 14.44 -9.40
N ASP A 77 2.89 15.35 -10.37
CA ASP A 77 3.87 15.39 -11.48
C ASP A 77 5.35 15.21 -11.08
N ALA A 78 5.73 15.50 -9.83
CA ALA A 78 7.09 15.34 -9.30
C ALA A 78 7.27 14.24 -8.22
N ALA A 79 6.21 13.53 -7.80
CA ALA A 79 6.29 12.54 -6.72
C ALA A 79 5.38 11.32 -6.94
N PRO A 80 5.89 10.08 -6.74
CA PRO A 80 5.07 8.88 -6.80
C PRO A 80 4.01 8.87 -5.70
N ALA A 81 2.92 8.14 -5.94
CA ALA A 81 1.90 7.91 -4.92
C ALA A 81 2.54 7.32 -3.65
N ARG A 82 2.09 7.74 -2.47
CA ARG A 82 2.58 7.27 -1.17
C ARG A 82 1.44 6.72 -0.34
N VAL A 83 1.64 5.51 0.19
CA VAL A 83 0.72 4.85 1.11
C VAL A 83 1.46 4.63 2.42
N THR A 84 0.92 5.16 3.51
CA THR A 84 1.44 4.93 4.85
C THR A 84 0.50 4.01 5.61
N VAL A 85 1.01 2.85 6.00
CA VAL A 85 0.27 1.79 6.68
C VAL A 85 0.57 1.76 8.16
N ALA A 86 -0.44 1.42 8.96
CA ALA A 86 -0.30 1.19 10.38
C ALA A 86 -0.25 -0.30 10.73
N ASN A 87 -0.87 -1.17 9.93
CA ASN A 87 -0.97 -2.61 10.24
C ASN A 87 0.36 -3.37 10.11
N PHE A 88 1.28 -2.88 9.28
CA PHE A 88 2.54 -3.57 8.98
C PHE A 88 3.72 -2.61 9.13
N GLY A 89 4.73 -3.03 9.90
CA GLY A 89 5.92 -2.22 10.14
C GLY A 89 6.83 -2.82 11.20
N LEU A 90 8.08 -2.34 11.25
CA LEU A 90 9.03 -2.70 12.30
C LEU A 90 8.82 -1.87 13.56
N LEU A 91 8.37 -0.61 13.38
CA LEU A 91 8.20 0.38 14.42
C LEU A 91 6.71 0.51 14.77
N GLY A 92 6.42 0.57 16.06
CA GLY A 92 5.06 0.62 16.58
C GLY A 92 4.82 -0.39 17.71
N PRO A 93 3.65 -0.33 18.38
CA PRO A 93 3.27 -1.31 19.40
C PRO A 93 3.12 -2.72 18.83
N GLU A 94 2.66 -2.86 17.59
CA GLU A 94 2.54 -4.15 16.89
C GLU A 94 3.86 -4.61 16.25
N GLY A 95 4.90 -3.77 16.29
CA GLY A 95 6.15 -4.00 15.59
C GLY A 95 7.08 -4.94 16.36
N PRO A 96 7.90 -5.75 15.67
CA PRO A 96 8.89 -6.61 16.32
C PRO A 96 10.06 -5.85 16.96
N MET A 97 10.25 -4.56 16.63
CA MET A 97 11.34 -3.78 17.25
C MET A 97 10.98 -3.37 18.68
N PRO A 98 11.99 -3.30 19.57
CA PRO A 98 11.78 -2.79 20.92
C PRO A 98 11.10 -1.42 20.95
N LEU A 99 10.09 -1.27 21.82
CA LEU A 99 9.32 -0.02 21.95
C LEU A 99 10.19 1.22 22.22
N HIS A 100 11.32 1.06 22.92
CA HIS A 100 12.23 2.18 23.18
C HIS A 100 12.84 2.76 21.91
N LEU A 101 13.06 1.95 20.86
CA LEU A 101 13.53 2.43 19.56
C LEU A 101 12.44 3.24 18.86
N THR A 102 11.19 2.79 18.93
CA THR A 102 10.05 3.53 18.38
C THR A 102 9.91 4.88 19.07
N ARG A 103 10.08 4.95 20.40
CA ARG A 103 10.13 6.20 21.15
C ARG A 103 11.29 7.09 20.72
N TRP A 104 12.49 6.54 20.55
CA TRP A 104 13.67 7.28 20.10
C TRP A 104 13.48 7.88 18.69
N VAL A 105 12.87 7.12 17.78
CA VAL A 105 12.52 7.63 16.44
C VAL A 105 11.52 8.78 16.54
N LEU A 106 10.47 8.64 17.35
CA LEU A 106 9.48 9.70 17.52
C LEU A 106 10.05 10.96 18.15
N ASP A 107 10.97 10.81 19.11
CA ASP A 107 11.70 11.94 19.68
C ASP A 107 12.43 12.70 18.57
N ARG A 108 13.21 12.01 17.72
CA ARG A 108 13.89 12.62 16.56
C ARG A 108 12.96 13.29 15.56
N LEU A 109 11.82 12.66 15.27
CA LEU A 109 10.81 13.25 14.38
C LEU A 109 10.19 14.53 14.99
N SER A 110 10.15 14.61 16.32
CA SER A 110 9.66 15.80 17.04
C SER A 110 10.71 16.90 17.18
N GLN A 111 12.01 16.55 17.09
CA GLN A 111 13.11 17.52 17.04
C GLN A 111 13.06 18.28 15.71
N ARG A 112 12.38 19.42 15.72
CA ARG A 112 12.32 20.32 14.57
C ARG A 112 13.57 21.20 14.58
N TRP A 113 14.45 21.01 13.61
CA TRP A 113 15.58 21.91 13.43
C TRP A 113 15.12 23.17 12.71
N PHE A 114 15.28 24.34 13.34
CA PHE A 114 15.04 25.64 12.71
C PHE A 114 16.19 25.94 11.75
N ALA A 115 16.01 25.64 10.47
CA ALA A 115 16.89 26.16 9.42
C ALA A 115 16.25 27.42 8.81
N GLY A 116 16.60 28.62 9.28
CA GLY A 116 16.34 29.88 8.54
C GLY A 116 14.87 30.28 8.28
N ALA A 117 14.68 31.55 7.87
CA ALA A 117 13.37 32.16 7.66
C ALA A 117 12.56 31.61 6.46
N GLU A 118 13.17 30.77 5.62
CA GLU A 118 12.53 30.12 4.46
C GLU A 118 12.51 28.59 4.52
N ALA A 119 13.23 27.91 5.43
CA ALA A 119 13.26 26.46 5.38
C ALA A 119 12.06 25.84 6.11
N GLN A 120 11.32 25.03 5.37
CA GLN A 120 10.35 24.09 5.90
C GLN A 120 10.99 23.31 7.05
N LEU A 121 10.36 23.38 8.23
CA LEU A 121 10.81 22.70 9.44
C LEU A 121 11.05 21.23 9.14
N THR A 122 12.33 20.87 8.99
CA THR A 122 12.76 19.54 8.57
C THR A 122 13.14 18.79 9.83
N SER A 123 12.37 17.76 10.16
CA SER A 123 12.75 16.78 11.17
C SER A 123 13.67 15.73 10.56
N ASP A 124 14.47 15.07 11.39
CA ASP A 124 15.35 13.98 10.94
C ASP A 124 14.53 12.71 10.68
N THR A 125 14.21 12.46 9.40
CA THR A 125 13.46 11.27 8.95
C THR A 125 14.37 10.12 8.53
N THR A 126 15.70 10.27 8.61
CA THR A 126 16.69 9.37 8.00
C THR A 126 16.48 7.90 8.40
N PHE A 127 16.28 7.65 9.70
CA PHE A 127 16.08 6.29 10.19
C PHE A 127 14.76 5.68 9.70
N VAL A 128 13.68 6.47 9.67
CA VAL A 128 12.37 6.02 9.19
C VAL A 128 12.45 5.67 7.71
N ASP A 129 13.11 6.52 6.92
CA ASP A 129 13.29 6.30 5.49
C ASP A 129 14.14 5.05 5.22
N PHE A 130 15.20 4.83 5.98
CA PHE A 130 16.01 3.61 5.90
C PHE A 130 15.18 2.35 6.18
N VAL A 131 14.41 2.34 7.27
CA VAL A 131 13.56 1.20 7.62
C VAL A 131 12.46 1.01 6.55
N ASN A 132 11.91 2.09 6.01
CA ASN A 132 10.90 2.05 4.96
C ASN A 132 11.43 1.46 3.64
N ILE A 133 12.72 1.61 3.31
CA ILE A 133 13.29 0.93 2.13
C ILE A 133 13.13 -0.60 2.25
N LEU A 134 13.40 -1.15 3.43
CA LEU A 134 13.26 -2.58 3.68
C LEU A 134 11.78 -2.99 3.77
N GLN A 135 10.99 -2.21 4.50
CA GLN A 135 9.57 -2.49 4.72
C GLN A 135 8.75 -2.39 3.44
N HIS A 136 9.07 -1.47 2.54
CA HIS A 136 8.35 -1.29 1.29
C HIS A 136 8.22 -2.61 0.51
N ARG A 137 9.34 -3.33 0.34
CA ARG A 137 9.34 -4.61 -0.36
C ARG A 137 8.59 -5.70 0.41
N MET A 138 8.71 -5.73 1.73
CA MET A 138 7.97 -6.71 2.55
C MET A 138 6.46 -6.50 2.48
N ILE A 139 6.00 -5.26 2.56
CA ILE A 139 4.57 -4.93 2.44
C ILE A 139 4.06 -5.29 1.04
N ALA A 140 4.83 -4.98 -0.01
CA ALA A 140 4.47 -5.33 -1.39
C ALA A 140 4.36 -6.86 -1.59
N LEU A 141 5.28 -7.64 -1.02
CA LEU A 141 5.24 -9.10 -1.08
C LEU A 141 4.11 -9.69 -0.23
N TYR A 142 3.81 -9.10 0.92
CA TYR A 142 2.67 -9.50 1.75
C TYR A 142 1.36 -9.32 0.99
N TYR A 143 1.15 -8.13 0.41
CA TYR A 143 -0.01 -7.87 -0.43
C TYR A 143 -0.05 -8.80 -1.65
N ARG A 144 1.09 -9.05 -2.31
CA ARG A 144 1.16 -9.99 -3.43
C ARG A 144 0.71 -11.39 -3.04
N ALA A 145 1.20 -11.93 -1.92
CA ALA A 145 0.82 -13.25 -1.45
C ALA A 145 -0.69 -13.32 -1.12
N TRP A 146 -1.24 -12.27 -0.51
CA TRP A 146 -2.68 -12.16 -0.28
C TRP A 146 -3.45 -12.15 -1.60
N ALA A 147 -3.09 -11.28 -2.54
CA ALA A 147 -3.76 -11.19 -3.82
C ALA A 147 -3.65 -12.48 -4.63
N ASP A 148 -2.53 -13.21 -4.51
CA ASP A 148 -2.33 -14.49 -5.15
C ASP A 148 -3.24 -15.60 -4.60
N ALA A 149 -3.63 -15.50 -3.32
CA ALA A 149 -4.56 -16.41 -2.66
C ALA A 149 -6.05 -16.09 -2.92
N HIS A 150 -6.38 -14.92 -3.50
CA HIS A 150 -7.76 -14.49 -3.71
C HIS A 150 -8.16 -14.54 -5.19
N PRO A 151 -8.97 -15.53 -5.63
CA PRO A 151 -9.33 -15.71 -7.03
C PRO A 151 -10.00 -14.49 -7.68
N ALA A 152 -10.82 -13.76 -6.92
CA ALA A 152 -11.50 -12.55 -7.40
C ALA A 152 -10.51 -11.41 -7.75
N VAL A 153 -9.38 -11.34 -7.05
CA VAL A 153 -8.32 -10.35 -7.36
C VAL A 153 -7.51 -10.81 -8.56
N GLN A 154 -7.26 -12.11 -8.69
CA GLN A 154 -6.55 -12.66 -9.85
C GLN A 154 -7.35 -12.54 -11.15
N ALA A 155 -8.68 -12.69 -11.10
CA ALA A 155 -9.54 -12.52 -12.27
C ALA A 155 -9.49 -11.10 -12.86
N GLU A 156 -9.29 -10.09 -12.03
CA GLU A 156 -9.15 -8.69 -12.47
C GLU A 156 -7.77 -8.37 -13.06
N ARG A 157 -6.75 -9.18 -12.75
CA ARG A 157 -5.40 -8.99 -13.27
C ARG A 157 -5.30 -9.56 -14.68
N ALA A 158 -4.81 -8.77 -15.62
CA ALA A 158 -4.60 -9.23 -17.01
C ALA A 158 -3.64 -10.45 -17.15
N VAL A 159 -2.85 -10.74 -16.11
CA VAL A 159 -1.94 -11.90 -16.04
C VAL A 159 -2.66 -13.18 -15.54
N GLY A 160 -3.92 -13.08 -15.11
CA GLY A 160 -4.73 -14.07 -14.40
C GLY A 160 -5.19 -15.30 -15.19
N GLY A 161 -4.37 -15.81 -16.11
CA GLY A 161 -4.63 -17.06 -16.84
C GLY A 161 -3.84 -18.29 -16.35
N ARG A 162 -2.92 -18.14 -15.39
CA ARG A 162 -2.10 -19.25 -14.91
C ARG A 162 -2.16 -19.36 -13.40
N VAL A 163 -3.22 -19.98 -12.90
CA VAL A 163 -3.13 -20.69 -11.62
C VAL A 163 -2.09 -21.78 -11.82
N ARG A 164 -0.86 -21.58 -11.34
CA ARG A 164 0.12 -22.66 -11.28
C ARG A 164 -0.30 -23.56 -10.12
N PRO A 165 -0.71 -24.82 -10.37
CA PRO A 165 -0.86 -25.76 -9.28
C PRO A 165 0.50 -25.95 -8.62
N ALA A 166 0.47 -26.08 -7.29
CA ALA A 166 1.62 -26.26 -6.42
C ALA A 166 2.47 -27.47 -6.80
#